data_AF-A0A940FFU1-F1
#
_entry.id   AF-A0A940FFU1-F1
#
_cell.length_a   1.000
_cell.length_b   1.000
_cell.length_c   1.000
_cell.angle_alpha   90.00
_cell.angle_beta   90.00
_cell.angle_gamma   90.00
#
_symmetry.space_group_name_H-M   'P 1'
#
loop_
_entity.id
_entity.type
_entity.pdbx_description
1 polymer ?
#
loop_
_entity_poly.entity_id
_entity_poly.type
_entity_poly.pdbx_seq_one_letter_code
_entity_poly.pdbx_strand_id
1 'polypeptide(L)'
;MTTANPQAPPLAAGGGTPPPPPRPAARTATKLPRYEQLDAFRLIVITVVIFHTYQHSRGPSGFVLQLGTLSDSIVRNLDWLLSFYFIMTGFGVAVQLMRATIAGKSLPAPRDFVIKRLARLVPLYILVFLIVWEIRYAGTETQWNDLLWGITLMQSWSSEHIFRTIDPAWYLSVEIFFVFVLAAVGIPLMRRISKLRDEQARWRGCTAFAVALILIGLTWKGVAAWQGVDYDEWGIWFAPPAWVDIWGAGMLFGLAVMRWDRPDRWAPRGVPLLMVLAALAWLWFLTVISDQGWLPRFARWDSSTFALIGLMAAAVMTPPERRTRKIMGSAPIQLIAGISYGVFLWHAPIMNAFEPAFPLNTPEEWIVSTLALLAISFLVSFFTLRWVELPGQGFARIHLPERRRRWADARPIPTKVRPGDAVPAELAAILGDALPTPGVVLIGGAEKERPPGQDDGISVALRTLQAERFAMNVAGGDVAAVIAEDPERLRRRQAFDELDLPVRPADGARIAQSVGIGGLRQRWGPVVPARVALVIDGDGVVRDVLTDREGARLVRRAVDAAAPVARPGRGLGGGFDAGARPEPI
;
A
#
# COMPACT_ATOMS: atom_id res chain seq x y z
N MET A 1 63.69 38.88 -45.99
CA MET A 1 62.78 39.02 -47.14
C MET A 1 61.35 38.90 -46.65
N THR A 2 60.57 39.94 -46.93
CA THR A 2 59.10 40.02 -47.01
C THR A 2 58.23 39.69 -45.79
N THR A 3 57.69 40.79 -45.27
CA THR A 3 56.66 41.02 -44.25
C THR A 3 55.22 40.89 -44.80
N ALA A 4 54.27 40.76 -43.86
CA ALA A 4 52.85 41.18 -43.94
C ALA A 4 51.91 40.28 -44.80
N ASN A 5 50.62 40.07 -44.52
CA ASN A 5 49.66 40.43 -43.46
C ASN A 5 48.45 39.48 -43.65
N PRO A 6 47.50 39.34 -42.70
CA PRO A 6 46.48 38.29 -42.68
C PRO A 6 45.27 38.64 -43.55
N GLN A 7 44.63 37.62 -44.12
CA GLN A 7 43.32 37.74 -44.76
C GLN A 7 42.23 37.03 -43.94
N ALA A 8 41.07 37.67 -44.00
CA ALA A 8 39.86 37.47 -43.20
C ALA A 8 39.22 36.06 -43.29
N PRO A 9 38.42 35.66 -42.29
CA PRO A 9 37.55 34.49 -42.38
C PRO A 9 36.24 34.81 -43.11
N PRO A 10 35.70 33.90 -43.95
CA PRO A 10 34.34 34.00 -44.42
C PRO A 10 33.35 33.34 -43.45
N LEU A 11 32.18 33.98 -43.33
CA LEU A 11 31.03 33.64 -42.50
C LEU A 11 30.10 32.60 -43.15
N ALA A 12 29.57 31.72 -42.29
CA ALA A 12 28.21 31.15 -42.24
C ALA A 12 27.68 30.21 -43.35
N ALA A 13 27.34 28.98 -42.96
CA ALA A 13 26.06 28.33 -43.27
C ALA A 13 25.77 27.16 -42.30
N GLY A 14 24.54 27.10 -41.76
CA GLY A 14 23.97 25.86 -41.22
C GLY A 14 23.80 25.76 -39.69
N GLY A 15 22.91 26.58 -39.12
CA GLY A 15 22.42 26.38 -37.75
C GLY A 15 21.49 25.16 -37.65
N GLY A 16 22.05 24.00 -37.34
CA GLY A 16 21.30 22.82 -36.90
C GLY A 16 21.18 22.80 -35.39
N THR A 17 19.95 22.88 -34.88
CA THR A 17 19.64 22.69 -33.46
C THR A 17 20.08 21.28 -33.00
N PRO A 18 20.68 21.14 -31.81
CA PRO A 18 21.06 19.82 -31.30
C PRO A 18 19.81 18.98 -31.03
N PRO A 19 19.86 17.65 -31.25
CA PRO A 19 18.71 16.78 -30.97
C PRO A 19 18.35 16.86 -29.48
N PRO A 20 17.05 16.90 -29.14
CA PRO A 20 16.63 17.01 -27.75
C PRO A 20 17.12 15.78 -26.96
N PRO A 21 17.51 15.96 -25.68
CA PRO A 21 17.96 14.86 -24.85
C PRO A 21 16.86 13.79 -24.75
N PRO A 22 17.22 12.50 -24.66
CA PRO A 22 16.25 11.43 -24.55
C PRO A 22 15.33 11.66 -23.35
N ARG A 23 14.01 11.72 -23.63
CA ARG A 23 12.97 11.89 -22.60
C ARG A 23 13.14 10.79 -21.54
N PRO A 24 13.25 11.12 -20.25
CA PRO A 24 13.25 10.10 -19.21
C PRO A 24 11.95 9.32 -19.28
N ALA A 25 12.06 7.99 -19.44
CA ALA A 25 10.92 7.08 -19.44
C ALA A 25 10.01 7.39 -18.25
N ALA A 26 8.72 7.57 -18.54
CA ALA A 26 7.67 7.87 -17.57
C ALA A 26 7.74 6.90 -16.40
N ARG A 27 8.30 7.37 -15.27
CA ARG A 27 8.31 6.63 -14.02
C ARG A 27 6.88 6.51 -13.54
N THR A 28 6.35 5.29 -13.64
CA THR A 28 5.11 4.83 -13.02
C THR A 28 4.85 5.51 -11.68
N ALA A 29 3.66 6.08 -11.56
CA ALA A 29 3.12 6.81 -10.42
C ALA A 29 3.58 6.24 -9.07
N THR A 30 4.47 6.96 -8.38
CA THR A 30 4.89 6.66 -7.02
C THR A 30 3.70 6.81 -6.07
N LYS A 31 3.13 5.66 -5.66
CA LYS A 31 2.37 5.55 -4.40
C LYS A 31 3.26 6.07 -3.26
N LEU A 32 2.65 6.63 -2.21
CA LEU A 32 3.32 7.06 -0.96
C LEU A 32 4.50 6.12 -0.64
N PRO A 33 5.68 6.62 -0.18
CA PRO A 33 6.84 5.77 0.06
C PRO A 33 6.43 4.72 1.10
N ARG A 34 6.05 3.55 0.61
CA ARG A 34 5.79 2.38 1.43
C ARG A 34 7.14 1.95 1.95
N TYR A 35 7.14 1.29 3.09
CA TYR A 35 8.31 0.59 3.60
C TYR A 35 8.64 -0.60 2.67
N GLU A 36 8.87 -0.34 1.39
CA GLU A 36 9.16 -1.31 0.32
C GLU A 36 10.44 -2.10 0.65
N GLN A 37 11.34 -1.47 1.42
CA GLN A 37 12.52 -2.14 1.96
C GLN A 37 12.13 -3.26 2.93
N LEU A 38 11.05 -3.10 3.70
CA LEU A 38 10.54 -4.14 4.58
C LEU A 38 9.80 -5.23 3.80
N ASP A 39 9.17 -4.89 2.67
CA ASP A 39 8.59 -5.90 1.78
C ASP A 39 9.66 -6.83 1.20
N ALA A 40 10.87 -6.31 0.90
CA ALA A 40 11.98 -7.11 0.42
C ALA A 40 12.46 -8.19 1.42
N PHE A 41 12.22 -8.03 2.72
CA PHE A 41 12.53 -9.10 3.69
C PHE A 41 11.66 -10.35 3.51
N ARG A 42 10.56 -10.28 2.75
CA ARG A 42 9.76 -11.46 2.39
C ARG A 42 10.54 -12.49 1.55
N LEU A 43 11.72 -12.14 1.03
CA LEU A 43 12.66 -13.09 0.41
C LEU A 43 13.11 -14.19 1.39
N ILE A 44 12.90 -14.00 2.69
CA ILE A 44 13.11 -15.03 3.71
C ILE A 44 12.30 -16.31 3.45
N VAL A 45 11.27 -16.26 2.60
CA VAL A 45 10.58 -17.48 2.13
C VAL A 45 11.55 -18.48 1.49
N ILE A 46 12.64 -18.02 0.88
CA ILE A 46 13.67 -18.89 0.29
C ILE A 46 14.34 -19.72 1.39
N THR A 47 14.62 -19.12 2.55
CA THR A 47 15.20 -19.86 3.68
C THR A 47 14.23 -20.87 4.27
N VAL A 48 12.92 -20.60 4.21
CA VAL A 48 11.87 -21.56 4.59
C VAL A 48 11.89 -22.79 3.69
N VAL A 49 12.06 -22.62 2.37
CA VAL A 49 12.16 -23.75 1.43
C VAL A 49 13.44 -24.55 1.68
N ILE A 50 14.58 -23.87 1.85
CA ILE A 50 15.86 -24.53 2.18
C ILE A 50 15.74 -25.32 3.50
N PHE A 51 15.10 -24.75 4.51
CA PHE A 51 14.86 -25.43 5.78
C PHE A 51 14.02 -26.70 5.59
N HIS A 52 12.89 -26.64 4.88
CA HIS A 52 12.01 -27.81 4.70
C HIS A 52 12.66 -28.90 3.85
N THR A 53 13.40 -28.54 2.79
CA THR A 53 14.16 -29.54 2.01
C THR A 53 15.23 -30.23 2.84
N TYR A 54 15.95 -29.49 3.69
CA TYR A 54 16.90 -30.07 4.63
C TYR A 54 16.20 -30.91 5.72
N GLN A 55 15.05 -30.49 6.23
CA GLN A 55 14.27 -31.28 7.19
C GLN A 55 13.78 -32.58 6.56
N HIS A 56 13.31 -32.53 5.30
CA HIS A 56 12.84 -33.68 4.54
C HIS A 56 13.96 -34.66 4.16
N SER A 57 15.19 -34.15 4.03
CA SER A 57 16.36 -34.99 3.78
C SER A 57 16.68 -36.01 4.88
N ARG A 58 16.05 -35.89 6.05
CA ARG A 58 16.26 -36.75 7.21
C ARG A 58 15.60 -38.12 7.00
N GLY A 59 16.36 -39.05 6.41
CA GLY A 59 15.92 -40.41 6.13
C GLY A 59 16.93 -41.49 6.53
N PRO A 60 16.66 -42.77 6.17
CA PRO A 60 17.54 -43.91 6.46
C PRO A 60 18.96 -43.76 5.89
N SER A 61 19.11 -42.93 4.84
CA SER A 61 20.36 -42.62 4.15
C SER A 61 21.29 -41.66 4.90
N GLY A 62 20.87 -41.12 6.06
CA GLY A 62 21.60 -40.11 6.80
C GLY A 62 21.18 -38.67 6.46
N PHE A 63 21.96 -37.69 6.93
CA PHE A 63 21.70 -36.25 6.71
C PHE A 63 22.47 -35.76 5.47
N VAL A 64 21.85 -34.93 4.64
CA VAL A 64 22.53 -34.31 3.48
C VAL A 64 23.69 -33.39 3.87
N LEU A 65 23.63 -32.84 5.08
CA LEU A 65 24.73 -32.12 5.71
C LEU A 65 25.28 -32.97 6.85
N GLN A 66 26.60 -33.01 6.97
CA GLN A 66 27.23 -33.70 8.09
C GLN A 66 26.79 -33.07 9.42
N LEU A 67 26.24 -33.90 10.31
CA LEU A 67 25.78 -33.49 11.63
C LEU A 67 26.89 -32.80 12.43
N GLY A 68 26.53 -31.72 13.12
CA GLY A 68 27.45 -30.96 13.97
C GLY A 68 28.45 -30.09 13.21
N THR A 69 28.37 -30.04 11.88
CA THR A 69 29.08 -29.03 11.10
C THR A 69 28.41 -27.67 11.20
N LEU A 70 29.16 -26.61 10.94
CA LEU A 70 28.61 -25.26 10.92
C LEU A 70 27.46 -25.11 9.91
N SER A 71 27.55 -25.76 8.75
CA SER A 71 26.49 -25.78 7.74
C SER A 71 25.21 -26.42 8.27
N ASP A 72 25.31 -27.53 8.99
CA ASP A 72 24.18 -28.21 9.63
C ASP A 72 23.52 -27.29 10.67
N SER A 73 24.30 -26.67 11.56
CA SER A 73 23.80 -25.74 12.57
C SER A 73 23.11 -24.53 11.95
N ILE A 74 23.67 -23.93 10.90
CA ILE A 74 23.05 -22.77 10.23
C ILE A 74 21.70 -23.17 9.62
N VAL A 75 21.67 -24.24 8.82
CA VAL A 75 20.47 -24.64 8.07
C VAL A 75 19.35 -25.10 9.01
N ARG A 76 19.70 -25.84 10.07
CA ARG A 76 18.74 -26.32 11.08
C ARG A 76 18.02 -25.20 11.84
N ASN A 77 18.65 -24.04 11.95
CA ASN A 77 18.15 -22.89 12.72
C ASN A 77 17.51 -21.81 11.83
N LEU A 78 17.32 -22.08 10.51
CA LEU A 78 16.63 -21.17 9.60
C LEU A 78 15.14 -21.02 9.90
N ASP A 79 14.54 -21.97 10.62
CA ASP A 79 13.14 -21.89 11.08
C ASP A 79 12.89 -20.68 11.98
N TRP A 80 13.93 -20.19 12.69
CA TRP A 80 13.81 -19.01 13.55
C TRP A 80 13.44 -17.74 12.81
N LEU A 81 13.78 -17.70 11.52
CA LEU A 81 13.49 -16.59 10.65
C LEU A 81 12.00 -16.43 10.38
N LEU A 82 11.18 -17.45 10.68
CA LEU A 82 9.73 -17.41 10.52
C LEU A 82 9.05 -16.35 11.40
N SER A 83 9.65 -16.01 12.55
CA SER A 83 9.21 -14.91 13.42
C SER A 83 9.05 -13.59 12.67
N PHE A 84 9.78 -13.41 11.56
CA PHE A 84 9.67 -12.25 10.67
C PHE A 84 8.24 -11.98 10.21
N TYR A 85 7.47 -13.01 9.85
CA TYR A 85 6.12 -12.82 9.32
C TYR A 85 5.17 -12.28 10.39
N PHE A 86 5.32 -12.71 11.65
CA PHE A 86 4.56 -12.18 12.78
C PHE A 86 4.95 -10.74 13.12
N ILE A 87 6.26 -10.42 13.11
CA ILE A 87 6.76 -9.06 13.27
C ILE A 87 6.16 -8.14 12.19
N MET A 88 6.15 -8.58 10.93
CA MET A 88 5.59 -7.81 9.82
C MET A 88 4.09 -7.59 9.93
N THR A 89 3.32 -8.58 10.38
CA THR A 89 1.89 -8.38 10.60
C THR A 89 1.65 -7.36 11.73
N GLY A 90 2.35 -7.48 12.85
CA GLY A 90 2.28 -6.54 13.98
C GLY A 90 2.68 -5.12 13.54
N PHE A 91 3.78 -4.97 12.82
CA PHE A 91 4.21 -3.71 12.21
C PHE A 91 3.12 -3.12 11.30
N GLY A 92 2.51 -3.97 10.46
CA GLY A 92 1.40 -3.57 9.60
C GLY A 92 0.19 -3.04 10.35
N VAL A 93 -0.12 -3.58 11.54
CA VAL A 93 -1.17 -3.07 12.43
C VAL A 93 -0.81 -1.71 13.00
N ALA A 94 0.45 -1.52 13.45
CA ALA A 94 0.90 -0.23 13.94
C ALA A 94 0.77 0.86 12.87
N VAL A 95 1.28 0.60 11.67
CA VAL A 95 1.26 1.58 10.56
C VAL A 95 -0.17 1.92 10.10
N GLN A 96 -1.09 0.96 10.10
CA GLN A 96 -2.44 1.15 9.57
C GLN A 96 -3.46 1.61 10.62
N LEU A 97 -3.49 0.94 11.78
CA LEU A 97 -4.50 1.18 12.82
C LEU A 97 -3.95 2.10 13.91
N MET A 98 -2.79 1.82 14.51
CA MET A 98 -2.28 2.65 15.61
C MET A 98 -1.94 4.06 15.15
N ARG A 99 -1.37 4.22 13.95
CA ARG A 99 -1.16 5.55 13.35
C ARG A 99 -2.46 6.35 13.23
N ALA A 100 -3.55 5.71 12.80
CA ALA A 100 -4.86 6.35 12.70
C ALA A 100 -5.41 6.69 14.10
N THR A 101 -5.27 5.77 15.06
CA THR A 101 -5.65 5.96 16.47
C THR A 101 -4.96 7.17 17.09
N ILE A 102 -3.63 7.26 16.97
CA ILE A 102 -2.80 8.34 17.50
C ILE A 102 -3.21 9.67 16.86
N ALA A 103 -3.37 9.69 15.54
CA ALA A 103 -3.83 10.86 14.79
C ALA A 103 -5.31 11.22 15.05
N GLY A 104 -6.04 10.49 15.90
CA GLY A 104 -7.46 10.75 16.17
C GLY A 104 -8.38 10.52 14.96
N LYS A 105 -7.92 9.76 13.96
CA LYS A 105 -8.66 9.50 12.72
C LYS A 105 -9.64 8.34 12.91
N SER A 106 -10.66 8.29 12.06
CA SER A 106 -11.61 7.20 12.04
C SER A 106 -10.91 5.87 11.68
N LEU A 107 -11.20 4.84 12.48
CA LEU A 107 -10.75 3.47 12.24
C LEU A 107 -11.75 2.71 11.36
N PRO A 108 -11.29 1.73 10.57
CA PRO A 108 -12.18 0.90 9.75
C PRO A 108 -13.22 0.16 10.62
N ALA A 109 -14.31 -0.30 10.02
CA ALA A 109 -15.23 -1.21 10.69
C ALA A 109 -14.53 -2.57 10.91
N PRO A 110 -14.75 -3.24 12.07
CA PRO A 110 -14.21 -4.58 12.31
C PRO A 110 -14.50 -5.58 11.17
N ARG A 111 -15.75 -5.61 10.70
CA ARG A 111 -16.17 -6.43 9.55
C ARG A 111 -15.34 -6.15 8.30
N ASP A 112 -15.14 -4.86 7.98
CA ASP A 112 -14.42 -4.45 6.77
C ASP A 112 -12.94 -4.79 6.87
N PHE A 113 -12.36 -4.71 8.07
CA PHE A 113 -11.00 -5.17 8.35
C PHE A 113 -10.86 -6.68 8.12
N VAL A 114 -11.77 -7.49 8.68
CA VAL A 114 -11.77 -8.96 8.49
C VAL A 114 -11.92 -9.32 7.02
N ILE A 115 -12.93 -8.78 6.32
CA ILE A 115 -13.17 -9.09 4.90
C ILE A 115 -11.93 -8.78 4.04
N LYS A 116 -11.30 -7.60 4.23
CA LYS A 116 -10.09 -7.23 3.49
C LYS A 116 -8.93 -8.21 3.72
N ARG A 117 -8.79 -8.72 4.95
CA ARG A 117 -7.74 -9.66 5.34
C ARG A 117 -8.01 -11.06 4.80
N LEU A 118 -9.24 -11.57 4.99
CA LEU A 118 -9.64 -12.88 4.49
C LEU A 118 -9.55 -12.95 2.97
N ALA A 119 -10.04 -11.93 2.26
CA ALA A 119 -9.98 -11.85 0.79
C ALA A 119 -8.55 -11.85 0.24
N ARG A 120 -7.55 -11.50 1.06
CA ARG A 120 -6.14 -11.55 0.68
C ARG A 120 -5.52 -12.94 0.87
N LEU A 121 -5.86 -13.63 1.96
CA LEU A 121 -5.15 -14.85 2.39
C LEU A 121 -5.95 -16.12 2.06
N VAL A 122 -7.23 -16.14 2.41
CA VAL A 122 -8.07 -17.36 2.40
C VAL A 122 -8.27 -17.97 1.01
N PRO A 123 -8.52 -17.23 -0.09
CA PRO A 123 -8.82 -17.86 -1.38
C PRO A 123 -7.74 -18.81 -1.86
N LEU A 124 -6.47 -18.38 -1.78
CA LEU A 124 -5.35 -19.21 -2.19
C LEU A 124 -5.17 -20.39 -1.21
N TYR A 125 -5.26 -20.15 0.08
CA TYR A 125 -5.18 -21.22 1.07
C TYR A 125 -6.21 -22.32 0.82
N ILE A 126 -7.48 -21.97 0.65
CA ILE A 126 -8.55 -22.95 0.42
C ILE A 126 -8.28 -23.73 -0.87
N LEU A 127 -7.83 -23.08 -1.93
CA LEU A 127 -7.46 -23.76 -3.16
C LEU A 127 -6.37 -24.80 -2.94
N VAL A 128 -5.24 -24.41 -2.35
CA VAL A 128 -4.10 -25.32 -2.10
C VAL A 128 -4.52 -26.42 -1.14
N PHE A 129 -5.22 -26.06 -0.06
CA PHE A 129 -5.70 -27.00 0.95
C PHE A 129 -6.61 -28.06 0.35
N LEU A 130 -7.63 -27.68 -0.44
CA LEU A 130 -8.55 -28.64 -1.04
C LEU A 130 -7.84 -29.56 -2.03
N ILE A 131 -6.89 -29.05 -2.83
CA ILE A 131 -6.10 -29.88 -3.75
C ILE A 131 -5.30 -30.94 -2.97
N VAL A 132 -4.59 -30.52 -1.91
CA VAL A 132 -3.75 -31.44 -1.13
C VAL A 132 -4.58 -32.39 -0.28
N TRP A 133 -5.69 -31.89 0.28
CA TRP A 133 -6.65 -32.68 1.04
C TRP A 133 -7.26 -33.78 0.17
N GLU A 134 -7.69 -33.45 -1.04
CA GLU A 134 -8.27 -34.42 -1.98
C GLU A 134 -7.25 -35.53 -2.29
N ILE A 135 -6.01 -35.15 -2.62
CA ILE A 135 -4.94 -36.11 -2.97
C ILE A 135 -4.60 -37.05 -1.81
N ARG A 136 -4.63 -36.56 -0.57
CA ARG A 136 -4.11 -37.31 0.60
C ARG A 136 -5.17 -38.03 1.41
N TYR A 137 -6.37 -37.46 1.50
CA TYR A 137 -7.38 -37.87 2.48
C TYR A 137 -8.74 -38.19 1.85
N ALA A 138 -9.03 -37.84 0.61
CA ALA A 138 -10.33 -38.19 0.03
C ALA A 138 -10.54 -39.71 0.03
N GLY A 139 -11.70 -40.15 0.55
CA GLY A 139 -12.03 -41.57 0.68
C GLY A 139 -11.41 -42.28 1.88
N THR A 140 -10.59 -41.62 2.72
CA THR A 140 -10.09 -42.20 3.98
C THR A 140 -11.09 -42.01 5.12
N GLU A 141 -10.89 -42.74 6.22
CA GLU A 141 -11.71 -42.60 7.44
C GLU A 141 -11.55 -41.24 8.12
N THR A 142 -10.39 -40.59 7.99
CA THR A 142 -10.09 -39.30 8.65
C THR A 142 -10.49 -38.07 7.81
N GLN A 143 -10.94 -38.28 6.56
CA GLN A 143 -11.14 -37.22 5.57
C GLN A 143 -11.92 -36.01 6.10
N TRP A 144 -13.03 -36.25 6.79
CA TRP A 144 -13.94 -35.19 7.26
C TRP A 144 -13.37 -34.46 8.47
N ASN A 145 -12.65 -35.17 9.33
CA ASN A 145 -12.00 -34.58 10.49
C ASN A 145 -10.88 -33.64 10.01
N ASP A 146 -10.00 -34.11 9.12
CA ASP A 146 -8.92 -33.28 8.57
C ASP A 146 -9.47 -32.10 7.74
N LEU A 147 -10.57 -32.28 7.01
CA LEU A 147 -11.28 -31.20 6.30
C LEU A 147 -11.76 -30.12 7.26
N LEU A 148 -12.38 -30.51 8.38
CA LEU A 148 -12.92 -29.59 9.37
C LEU A 148 -11.81 -28.76 10.01
N TRP A 149 -10.74 -29.40 10.48
CA TRP A 149 -9.60 -28.70 11.10
C TRP A 149 -8.93 -27.71 10.15
N GLY A 150 -8.78 -28.10 8.88
CA GLY A 150 -8.15 -27.25 7.87
C GLY A 150 -9.03 -26.08 7.40
N ILE A 151 -10.32 -26.30 7.11
CA ILE A 151 -11.22 -25.21 6.66
C ILE A 151 -11.50 -24.21 7.79
N THR A 152 -11.64 -24.70 9.03
CA THR A 152 -11.84 -23.81 10.19
C THR A 152 -10.58 -23.07 10.61
N LEU A 153 -9.42 -23.42 10.03
CA LEU A 153 -8.11 -22.89 10.40
C LEU A 153 -7.84 -23.08 11.90
N MET A 154 -8.17 -24.26 12.45
CA MET A 154 -7.94 -24.58 13.85
C MET A 154 -6.73 -25.50 14.07
N GLN A 155 -6.09 -25.97 13.00
CA GLN A 155 -5.04 -26.99 13.05
C GLN A 155 -3.86 -26.64 13.97
N SER A 156 -3.57 -25.35 14.19
CA SER A 156 -2.47 -24.94 15.09
C SER A 156 -2.76 -25.19 16.58
N TRP A 157 -4.00 -25.53 16.95
CA TRP A 157 -4.39 -25.87 18.32
C TRP A 157 -4.28 -27.37 18.61
N SER A 158 -3.90 -28.19 17.63
CA SER A 158 -3.81 -29.64 17.77
C SER A 158 -2.45 -30.14 17.33
N SER A 159 -1.76 -30.84 18.23
CA SER A 159 -0.50 -31.54 17.92
C SER A 159 -0.68 -32.60 16.82
N GLU A 160 -1.90 -33.14 16.69
CA GLU A 160 -2.26 -34.14 15.69
C GLU A 160 -2.45 -33.55 14.28
N HIS A 161 -3.10 -32.38 14.17
CA HIS A 161 -3.52 -31.84 12.87
C HIS A 161 -2.60 -30.76 12.30
N ILE A 162 -1.73 -30.15 13.12
CA ILE A 162 -0.93 -28.98 12.75
C ILE A 162 -0.11 -29.15 11.45
N PHE A 163 0.47 -30.33 11.21
CA PHE A 163 1.34 -30.60 10.06
C PHE A 163 0.76 -31.58 9.04
N ARG A 164 -0.54 -31.93 9.12
CA ARG A 164 -1.10 -33.03 8.30
C ARG A 164 -1.23 -32.69 6.81
N THR A 165 -1.98 -31.64 6.51
CA THR A 165 -2.34 -31.33 5.11
C THR A 165 -1.32 -30.42 4.46
N ILE A 166 -1.01 -29.28 5.07
CA ILE A 166 0.00 -28.33 4.58
C ILE A 166 0.84 -27.92 5.79
N ASP A 167 2.04 -28.49 5.90
CA ASP A 167 2.95 -28.31 7.04
C ASP A 167 3.13 -26.85 7.45
N PRO A 168 3.44 -25.88 6.57
CA PRO A 168 3.63 -24.49 6.96
C PRO A 168 2.32 -23.73 7.24
N ALA A 169 1.14 -24.30 6.98
CA ALA A 169 -0.13 -23.57 7.01
C ALA A 169 -0.61 -23.19 8.42
N TRP A 170 -0.02 -23.75 9.48
CA TRP A 170 -0.33 -23.34 10.86
C TRP A 170 -0.10 -21.83 11.07
N TYR A 171 0.85 -21.20 10.36
CA TYR A 171 1.06 -19.75 10.41
C TYR A 171 -0.23 -18.99 10.06
N LEU A 172 -0.97 -19.49 9.06
CA LEU A 172 -2.22 -18.88 8.63
C LEU A 172 -3.32 -19.03 9.68
N SER A 173 -3.39 -20.17 10.35
CA SER A 173 -4.29 -20.37 11.51
C SER A 173 -4.07 -19.29 12.56
N VAL A 174 -2.82 -19.06 12.94
CA VAL A 174 -2.44 -18.00 13.90
C VAL A 174 -2.78 -16.60 13.39
N GLU A 175 -2.43 -16.27 12.14
CA GLU A 175 -2.70 -14.96 11.53
C GLU A 175 -4.21 -14.66 11.49
N ILE A 176 -5.03 -15.63 11.06
CA ILE A 176 -6.49 -15.44 10.98
C ILE A 176 -7.12 -15.32 12.37
N PHE A 177 -6.65 -16.10 13.35
CA PHE A 177 -7.08 -15.94 14.74
C PHE A 177 -6.82 -14.49 15.23
N PHE A 178 -5.63 -13.94 15.01
CA PHE A 178 -5.32 -12.56 15.37
C PHE A 178 -6.14 -11.53 14.59
N VAL A 179 -6.47 -11.78 13.32
CA VAL A 179 -7.38 -10.92 12.56
C VAL A 179 -8.75 -10.83 13.26
N PHE A 180 -9.30 -11.95 13.73
CA PHE A 180 -10.56 -11.97 14.47
C PHE A 180 -10.45 -11.31 15.85
N VAL A 181 -9.40 -11.59 16.62
CA VAL A 181 -9.16 -10.95 17.92
C VAL A 181 -9.00 -9.43 17.77
N LEU A 182 -8.24 -8.98 16.77
CA LEU A 182 -8.07 -7.55 16.51
C LEU A 182 -9.39 -6.91 16.08
N ALA A 183 -10.21 -7.59 15.30
CA ALA A 183 -11.52 -7.07 14.91
C ALA A 183 -12.48 -6.96 16.11
N ALA A 184 -12.56 -8.02 16.93
CA ALA A 184 -13.49 -8.13 18.05
C ALA A 184 -13.09 -7.26 19.26
N VAL A 185 -11.79 -7.19 19.57
CA VAL A 185 -11.28 -6.54 20.79
C VAL A 185 -10.38 -5.36 20.45
N GLY A 186 -9.40 -5.56 19.55
CA GLY A 186 -8.38 -4.56 19.24
C GLY A 186 -8.94 -3.25 18.68
N ILE A 187 -9.76 -3.30 17.63
CA ILE A 187 -10.35 -2.12 16.99
C ILE A 187 -11.28 -1.36 17.97
N PRO A 188 -12.21 -2.01 18.70
CA PRO A 188 -12.99 -1.33 19.72
C PRO A 188 -12.15 -0.65 20.80
N LEU A 189 -11.08 -1.30 21.28
CA LEU A 189 -10.17 -0.70 22.25
C LEU A 189 -9.41 0.48 21.65
N MET A 190 -8.88 0.35 20.44
CA MET A 190 -8.22 1.44 19.72
C MET A 190 -9.17 2.63 19.47
N ARG A 191 -10.47 2.39 19.23
CA ARG A 191 -11.48 3.46 19.14
C ARG A 191 -11.73 4.17 20.47
N ARG A 192 -11.55 3.48 21.60
CA ARG A 192 -11.60 4.12 22.92
C ARG A 192 -10.35 4.96 23.14
N ILE A 193 -9.18 4.41 22.81
CA ILE A 193 -7.89 5.12 22.87
C ILE A 193 -7.93 6.36 21.98
N SER A 194 -8.46 6.29 20.76
CA SER A 194 -8.51 7.43 19.83
C SER A 194 -9.36 8.60 20.33
N LYS A 195 -10.26 8.38 21.30
CA LYS A 195 -11.09 9.43 21.92
C LYS A 195 -10.37 10.19 23.04
N LEU A 196 -9.20 9.72 23.49
CA LEU A 196 -8.41 10.44 24.47
C LEU A 196 -8.02 11.81 23.90
N ARG A 197 -8.12 12.88 24.70
CA ARG A 197 -7.92 14.26 24.22
C ARG A 197 -6.47 14.52 23.82
N ASP A 198 -5.55 13.98 24.60
CA ASP A 198 -4.11 14.16 24.45
C ASP A 198 -3.49 13.10 23.51
N GLU A 199 -2.60 13.55 22.62
CA GLU A 199 -1.86 12.67 21.72
C GLU A 199 -0.90 11.75 22.50
N GLN A 200 -0.26 12.26 23.56
CA GLN A 200 0.66 11.46 24.36
C GLN A 200 -0.08 10.33 25.10
N ALA A 201 -1.30 10.59 25.58
CA ALA A 201 -2.18 9.56 26.12
C ALA A 201 -2.54 8.47 25.08
N ARG A 202 -2.74 8.84 23.80
CA ARG A 202 -2.98 7.87 22.72
C ARG A 202 -1.75 7.03 22.42
N TRP A 203 -0.56 7.64 22.39
CA TRP A 203 0.71 6.91 22.27
C TRP A 203 0.87 5.90 23.40
N ARG A 204 0.71 6.33 24.66
CA ARG A 204 0.77 5.44 25.83
C ARG A 204 -0.25 4.32 25.74
N GLY A 205 -1.49 4.60 25.29
CA GLY A 205 -2.52 3.59 25.10
C GLY A 205 -2.14 2.54 24.03
N CYS A 206 -1.62 2.97 22.88
CA CYS A 206 -1.15 2.05 21.83
C CYS A 206 0.06 1.22 22.29
N THR A 207 1.01 1.84 22.99
CA THR A 207 2.16 1.14 23.57
C THR A 207 1.72 0.13 24.62
N ALA A 208 0.84 0.51 25.55
CA ALA A 208 0.30 -0.38 26.57
C ALA A 208 -0.43 -1.58 25.95
N PHE A 209 -1.19 -1.35 24.87
CA PHE A 209 -1.82 -2.44 24.13
C PHE A 209 -0.79 -3.42 23.55
N ALA A 210 0.25 -2.92 22.87
CA ALA A 210 1.30 -3.79 22.32
C ALA A 210 2.09 -4.54 23.41
N VAL A 211 2.42 -3.88 24.52
CA VAL A 211 3.08 -4.50 25.68
C VAL A 211 2.18 -5.56 26.32
N ALA A 212 0.88 -5.32 26.45
CA ALA A 212 -0.05 -6.31 26.99
C ALA A 212 -0.05 -7.59 26.15
N LEU A 213 -0.01 -7.48 24.81
CA LEU A 213 0.12 -8.65 23.93
C LEU A 213 1.44 -9.40 24.17
N ILE A 214 2.56 -8.68 24.35
CA ILE A 214 3.84 -9.29 24.72
C ILE A 214 3.74 -10.08 26.02
N LEU A 215 3.17 -9.46 27.05
CA LEU A 215 3.02 -10.13 28.35
C LEU A 215 2.13 -11.38 28.25
N ILE A 216 1.05 -11.34 27.46
CA ILE A 216 0.16 -12.49 27.24
C ILE A 216 0.93 -13.67 26.63
N GLY A 217 1.71 -13.46 25.57
CA GLY A 217 2.45 -14.54 24.92
C GLY A 217 3.58 -15.10 25.78
N LEU A 218 4.31 -14.23 26.48
CA LEU A 218 5.32 -14.66 27.45
C LEU A 218 4.70 -15.43 28.62
N THR A 219 3.51 -15.04 29.08
CA THR A 219 2.80 -15.73 30.15
C THR A 219 2.35 -17.11 29.69
N TRP A 220 1.79 -17.24 28.48
CA TRP A 220 1.41 -18.53 27.90
C TRP A 220 2.59 -19.51 27.88
N LYS A 221 3.72 -19.09 27.30
CA LYS A 221 4.93 -19.92 27.20
C LYS A 221 5.55 -20.20 28.57
N GLY A 222 5.57 -19.22 29.47
CA GLY A 222 6.07 -19.37 30.83
C GLY A 222 5.26 -20.37 31.64
N VAL A 223 3.92 -20.35 31.52
CA VAL A 223 3.03 -21.31 32.18
C VAL A 223 3.22 -22.72 31.60
N ALA A 224 3.27 -22.86 30.28
CA ALA A 224 3.52 -24.15 29.64
C ALA A 224 4.89 -24.75 30.05
N ALA A 225 5.94 -23.93 30.06
CA ALA A 225 7.26 -24.33 30.53
C ALA A 225 7.28 -24.71 32.01
N TRP A 226 6.59 -23.94 32.86
CA TRP A 226 6.48 -24.21 34.30
C TRP A 226 5.72 -25.52 34.59
N GLN A 227 4.72 -25.85 33.77
CA GLN A 227 3.99 -27.11 33.84
C GLN A 227 4.77 -28.30 33.27
N GLY A 228 5.96 -28.08 32.71
CA GLY A 228 6.77 -29.14 32.10
C GLY A 228 6.13 -29.72 30.85
N VAL A 229 5.35 -28.92 30.10
CA VAL A 229 4.76 -29.35 28.83
C VAL A 229 5.86 -29.79 27.87
N ASP A 230 5.73 -30.99 27.32
CA ASP A 230 6.69 -31.56 26.39
C ASP A 230 6.84 -30.70 25.13
N TYR A 231 8.02 -30.74 24.54
CA TYR A 231 8.38 -29.84 23.43
C TYR A 231 7.66 -30.18 22.12
N ASP A 232 7.21 -31.43 21.97
CA ASP A 232 6.48 -31.96 20.83
C ASP A 232 4.95 -31.82 21.00
N GLU A 233 4.49 -31.19 22.08
CA GLU A 233 3.12 -30.72 22.20
C GLU A 233 2.89 -29.46 21.34
N TRP A 234 2.95 -29.66 20.04
CA TRP A 234 2.87 -28.62 19.02
C TRP A 234 1.59 -27.78 19.16
N GLY A 235 0.47 -28.39 19.57
CA GLY A 235 -0.80 -27.70 19.79
C GLY A 235 -0.76 -26.62 20.89
N ILE A 236 0.28 -26.60 21.73
CA ILE A 236 0.51 -25.57 22.75
C ILE A 236 1.52 -24.53 22.26
N TRP A 237 2.63 -24.99 21.66
CA TRP A 237 3.74 -24.13 21.24
C TRP A 237 3.48 -23.38 19.93
N PHE A 238 2.57 -23.88 19.10
CA PHE A 238 2.16 -23.27 17.84
C PHE A 238 0.75 -22.66 17.90
N ALA A 239 0.07 -22.78 19.03
CA ALA A 239 -1.20 -22.11 19.26
C ALA A 239 -1.03 -20.58 19.14
N PRO A 240 -2.07 -19.86 18.71
CA PRO A 240 -2.01 -18.41 18.58
C PRO A 240 -1.49 -17.66 19.82
N PRO A 241 -1.85 -18.00 21.07
CA PRO A 241 -1.30 -17.32 22.24
C PRO A 241 0.24 -17.37 22.33
N ALA A 242 0.90 -18.41 21.82
CA ALA A 242 2.36 -18.55 21.90
C ALA A 242 3.12 -17.54 21.01
N TRP A 243 2.44 -16.93 20.03
CA TRP A 243 3.04 -16.03 19.01
C TRP A 243 2.60 -14.57 19.14
N VAL A 244 1.67 -14.28 20.05
CA VAL A 244 1.04 -12.94 20.18
C VAL A 244 2.03 -11.90 20.70
N ASP A 245 3.09 -12.33 21.36
CA ASP A 245 4.17 -11.48 21.84
C ASP A 245 5.09 -11.00 20.73
N ILE A 246 5.47 -11.87 19.79
CA ILE A 246 6.23 -11.49 18.59
C ILE A 246 5.40 -10.50 17.75
N TRP A 247 4.09 -10.71 17.68
CA TRP A 247 3.15 -9.79 17.05
C TRP A 247 3.13 -8.42 17.74
N GLY A 248 3.08 -8.40 19.08
CA GLY A 248 3.19 -7.19 19.89
C GLY A 248 4.54 -6.47 19.73
N ALA A 249 5.64 -7.22 19.63
CA ALA A 249 6.98 -6.66 19.36
C ALA A 249 7.03 -5.97 17.98
N GLY A 250 6.40 -6.57 16.96
CA GLY A 250 6.20 -5.93 15.66
C GLY A 250 5.41 -4.62 15.74
N MET A 251 4.38 -4.55 16.59
CA MET A 251 3.65 -3.30 16.82
C MET A 251 4.52 -2.23 17.49
N LEU A 252 5.30 -2.60 18.52
CA LEU A 252 6.24 -1.68 19.17
C LEU A 252 7.29 -1.16 18.18
N PHE A 253 7.81 -2.04 17.32
CA PHE A 253 8.72 -1.64 16.26
C PHE A 253 8.06 -0.62 15.30
N GLY A 254 6.79 -0.86 14.90
CA GLY A 254 6.04 0.09 14.09
C GLY A 254 5.80 1.44 14.76
N LEU A 255 5.49 1.44 16.06
CA LEU A 255 5.35 2.66 16.86
C LEU A 255 6.67 3.43 16.96
N ALA A 256 7.78 2.74 17.20
CA ALA A 256 9.12 3.31 17.19
C ALA A 256 9.44 4.00 15.85
N VAL A 257 9.26 3.28 14.73
CA VAL A 257 9.49 3.82 13.39
C VAL A 257 8.60 5.04 13.09
N MET A 258 7.36 5.05 13.59
CA MET A 258 6.45 6.18 13.45
C MET A 258 6.86 7.39 14.29
N ARG A 259 7.38 7.16 15.50
CA ARG A 259 7.72 8.22 16.46
C ARG A 259 8.97 9.00 16.03
N TRP A 260 9.88 8.33 15.34
CA TRP A 260 11.18 8.86 14.90
C TRP A 260 11.20 9.27 13.43
N ASP A 261 10.14 9.97 12.97
CA ASP A 261 9.93 10.42 11.59
C ASP A 261 11.25 10.65 10.79
N ARG A 262 11.40 9.92 9.67
CA ARG A 262 12.62 9.87 8.83
C ARG A 262 13.92 9.45 9.55
N PRO A 263 14.01 8.21 10.05
CA PRO A 263 15.23 7.66 10.66
C PRO A 263 16.45 7.69 9.73
N ASP A 264 16.22 7.69 8.41
CA ASP A 264 17.24 7.84 7.37
C ASP A 264 18.00 9.18 7.41
N ARG A 265 17.45 10.20 8.06
CA ARG A 265 18.03 11.57 8.06
C ARG A 265 18.91 11.88 9.25
N TRP A 266 18.70 11.23 10.39
CA TRP A 266 19.38 11.53 11.65
C TRP A 266 20.26 10.40 12.17
N ALA A 267 20.08 9.16 11.68
CA ALA A 267 20.95 8.05 12.06
C ALA A 267 22.39 8.30 11.54
N PRO A 268 23.42 8.23 12.41
CA PRO A 268 24.81 8.30 11.97
C PRO A 268 25.12 7.22 10.93
N ARG A 269 25.99 7.53 9.96
CA ARG A 269 26.26 6.68 8.77
C ARG A 269 26.70 5.24 9.08
N GLY A 270 27.17 4.95 10.30
CA GLY A 270 27.59 3.63 10.76
C GLY A 270 26.55 2.84 11.58
N VAL A 271 25.51 3.48 12.11
CA VAL A 271 24.53 2.81 12.99
C VAL A 271 23.79 1.68 12.26
N PRO A 272 23.30 1.84 11.02
CA PRO A 272 22.64 0.73 10.32
C PRO A 272 23.55 -0.49 10.13
N LEU A 273 24.84 -0.27 9.82
CA LEU A 273 25.80 -1.36 9.68
C LEU A 273 26.03 -2.05 11.02
N LEU A 274 26.21 -1.29 12.10
CA LEU A 274 26.38 -1.84 13.44
C LEU A 274 25.17 -2.68 13.87
N MET A 275 23.95 -2.23 13.56
CA MET A 275 22.73 -2.99 13.83
C MET A 275 22.66 -4.29 13.03
N VAL A 276 23.10 -4.28 11.77
CA VAL A 276 23.21 -5.51 10.97
C VAL A 276 24.23 -6.45 11.58
N LEU A 277 25.43 -5.97 11.92
CA LEU A 277 26.49 -6.79 12.52
C LEU A 277 26.05 -7.35 13.87
N ALA A 278 25.42 -6.54 14.72
CA ALA A 278 24.88 -6.97 16.00
C ALA A 278 23.77 -8.01 15.85
N ALA A 279 22.86 -7.83 14.88
CA ALA A 279 21.80 -8.80 14.62
C ALA A 279 22.37 -10.13 14.08
N LEU A 280 23.35 -10.08 13.19
CA LEU A 280 24.03 -11.28 12.67
C LEU A 280 24.84 -11.98 13.78
N ALA A 281 25.56 -11.23 14.61
CA ALA A 281 26.27 -11.76 15.76
C ALA A 281 25.32 -12.38 16.78
N TRP A 282 24.13 -11.81 16.98
CA TRP A 282 23.10 -12.38 17.84
C TRP A 282 22.55 -13.69 17.26
N LEU A 283 22.21 -13.74 15.97
CA LEU A 283 21.76 -14.99 15.32
C LEU A 283 22.85 -16.07 15.36
N TRP A 284 24.11 -15.67 15.19
CA TRP A 284 25.25 -16.56 15.37
C TRP A 284 25.35 -17.10 16.79
N PHE A 285 25.27 -16.22 17.78
CA PHE A 285 25.26 -16.60 19.19
C PHE A 285 24.11 -17.58 19.49
N LEU A 286 22.89 -17.31 19.01
CA LEU A 286 21.75 -18.20 19.14
C LEU A 286 22.01 -19.58 18.51
N THR A 287 22.69 -19.61 17.35
CA THR A 287 23.08 -20.86 16.66
C THR A 287 24.00 -21.70 17.54
N VAL A 288 25.04 -21.07 18.12
CA VAL A 288 26.01 -21.76 18.98
C VAL A 288 25.39 -22.30 20.26
N ILE A 289 24.60 -21.50 20.98
CA ILE A 289 23.99 -21.92 22.26
C ILE A 289 22.85 -22.93 22.05
N SER A 290 22.20 -22.90 20.88
CA SER A 290 21.18 -23.88 20.50
C SER A 290 21.74 -25.29 20.46
N ASP A 291 22.94 -25.46 19.91
CA ASP A 291 23.60 -26.76 19.80
C ASP A 291 24.05 -27.31 21.17
N GLN A 292 24.17 -26.44 22.17
CA GLN A 292 24.52 -26.80 23.54
C GLN A 292 23.30 -27.12 24.42
N GLY A 293 22.07 -26.95 23.90
CA GLY A 293 20.83 -27.24 24.63
C GLY A 293 20.51 -26.26 25.76
N TRP A 294 21.19 -25.11 25.81
CA TRP A 294 21.09 -24.14 26.92
C TRP A 294 19.80 -23.33 26.92
N LEU A 295 19.08 -23.29 25.80
CA LEU A 295 17.81 -22.58 25.67
C LEU A 295 16.70 -23.51 25.18
N PRO A 296 15.53 -23.52 25.85
CA PRO A 296 14.34 -24.19 25.34
C PRO A 296 14.01 -23.69 23.93
N ARG A 297 13.51 -24.59 23.07
CA ARG A 297 13.34 -24.30 21.63
C ARG A 297 12.50 -23.04 21.36
N PHE A 298 11.43 -22.83 22.13
CA PHE A 298 10.51 -21.70 22.00
C PHE A 298 11.14 -20.35 22.37
N ALA A 299 12.02 -20.32 23.38
CA ALA A 299 12.73 -19.11 23.77
C ALA A 299 13.68 -18.61 22.67
N ARG A 300 14.06 -19.49 21.73
CA ARG A 300 14.89 -19.14 20.57
C ARG A 300 14.11 -18.35 19.52
N TRP A 301 12.83 -18.69 19.26
CA TRP A 301 11.97 -17.88 18.37
C TRP A 301 11.80 -16.45 18.90
N ASP A 302 11.59 -16.30 20.21
CA ASP A 302 11.49 -15.01 20.86
C ASP A 302 12.81 -14.24 20.79
N SER A 303 13.93 -14.92 21.04
CA SER A 303 15.26 -14.31 20.99
C SER A 303 15.64 -13.87 19.58
N SER A 304 15.25 -14.62 18.54
CA SER A 304 15.50 -14.27 17.14
C SER A 304 14.76 -12.99 16.72
N THR A 305 13.64 -12.67 17.39
CA THR A 305 12.84 -11.46 17.13
C THR A 305 13.68 -10.19 17.30
N PHE A 306 14.60 -10.15 18.27
CA PHE A 306 15.49 -9.00 18.47
C PHE A 306 16.43 -8.78 17.28
N ALA A 307 17.03 -9.84 16.75
CA ALA A 307 17.87 -9.74 15.57
C ALA A 307 17.08 -9.30 14.33
N LEU A 308 15.90 -9.89 14.12
CA LEU A 308 15.04 -9.54 12.98
C LEU A 308 14.57 -8.09 13.04
N ILE A 309 14.14 -7.60 14.21
CA ILE A 309 13.82 -6.18 14.42
C ILE A 309 15.06 -5.31 14.17
N GLY A 310 16.25 -5.74 14.62
CA GLY A 310 17.51 -5.05 14.36
C GLY A 310 17.81 -4.90 12.86
N LEU A 311 17.67 -5.97 12.08
CA LEU A 311 17.85 -5.96 10.62
C LEU A 311 16.82 -5.06 9.93
N MET A 312 15.54 -5.15 10.33
CA MET A 312 14.48 -4.32 9.79
C MET A 312 14.68 -2.84 10.14
N ALA A 313 15.09 -2.53 11.37
CA ALA A 313 15.41 -1.18 11.80
C ALA A 313 16.59 -0.61 10.99
N ALA A 314 17.65 -1.39 10.78
CA ALA A 314 18.77 -1.01 9.94
C ALA A 314 18.33 -0.68 8.51
N ALA A 315 17.43 -1.47 7.93
CA ALA A 315 16.88 -1.23 6.60
C ALA A 315 16.05 0.07 6.53
N VAL A 316 15.25 0.37 7.56
CA VAL A 316 14.48 1.62 7.65
C VAL A 316 15.39 2.84 7.84
N MET A 317 16.49 2.69 8.58
CA MET A 317 17.50 3.75 8.78
C MET A 317 18.44 3.94 7.58
N THR A 318 18.42 3.05 6.57
CA THR A 318 19.30 3.13 5.41
C THR A 318 18.84 4.24 4.45
N PRO A 319 19.71 5.23 4.12
CA PRO A 319 19.35 6.33 3.23
C PRO A 319 18.88 5.90 1.83
N PRO A 320 17.97 6.67 1.17
CA PRO A 320 17.47 6.43 -0.20
C PRO A 320 18.56 6.20 -1.24
N GLU A 321 19.69 6.89 -1.09
CA GLU A 321 20.73 6.98 -2.08
C GLU A 321 21.60 5.71 -2.10
N ARG A 322 21.58 4.91 -1.02
CA ARG A 322 22.43 3.72 -0.90
C ARG A 322 22.00 2.63 -1.88
N ARG A 323 23.00 1.95 -2.44
CA ARG A 323 22.82 0.80 -3.35
C ARG A 323 21.92 -0.28 -2.74
N THR A 324 22.06 -0.57 -1.45
CA THR A 324 21.21 -1.52 -0.71
C THR A 324 19.73 -1.19 -0.84
N ARG A 325 19.34 0.08 -0.66
CA ARG A 325 17.95 0.51 -0.76
C ARG A 325 17.43 0.41 -2.20
N LYS A 326 18.27 0.70 -3.21
CA LYS A 326 17.94 0.51 -4.62
C LYS A 326 17.73 -0.97 -4.99
N ILE A 327 18.57 -1.87 -4.46
CA ILE A 327 18.45 -3.32 -4.66
C ILE A 327 17.14 -3.81 -4.03
N MET A 328 16.88 -3.49 -2.76
CA MET A 328 15.65 -3.90 -2.07
C MET A 328 14.39 -3.37 -2.77
N GLY A 329 14.44 -2.18 -3.36
CA GLY A 329 13.34 -1.61 -4.17
C GLY A 329 13.28 -2.07 -5.62
N SER A 330 14.16 -2.98 -6.05
CA SER A 330 14.21 -3.43 -7.45
C SER A 330 12.98 -4.29 -7.81
N ALA A 331 12.54 -4.21 -9.07
CA ALA A 331 11.37 -4.94 -9.54
C ALA A 331 11.47 -6.47 -9.32
N PRO A 332 12.62 -7.15 -9.53
CA PRO A 332 12.73 -8.58 -9.26
C PRO A 332 12.51 -8.94 -7.79
N ILE A 333 13.11 -8.18 -6.87
CA ILE A 333 12.94 -8.40 -5.43
C ILE A 333 11.50 -8.15 -5.00
N GLN A 334 10.87 -7.09 -5.52
CA GLN A 334 9.48 -6.79 -5.22
C GLN A 334 8.52 -7.82 -5.83
N LEU A 335 8.86 -8.42 -6.98
CA LEU A 335 8.10 -9.53 -7.55
C LEU A 335 8.17 -10.77 -6.66
N ILE A 336 9.37 -11.17 -6.24
CA ILE A 336 9.58 -12.32 -5.34
C ILE A 336 8.85 -12.09 -4.01
N ALA A 337 8.98 -10.90 -3.44
CA ALA A 337 8.24 -10.51 -2.23
C ALA A 337 6.71 -10.54 -2.44
N GLY A 338 6.24 -10.25 -3.65
CA GLY A 338 4.82 -10.30 -4.03
C GLY A 338 4.28 -11.73 -4.08
N ILE A 339 5.05 -12.68 -4.62
CA ILE A 339 4.65 -14.09 -4.74
C ILE A 339 4.99 -14.92 -3.49
N SER A 340 5.67 -14.34 -2.49
CA SER A 340 6.20 -15.07 -1.33
C SER A 340 5.15 -15.87 -0.57
N TYR A 341 3.89 -15.39 -0.54
CA TYR A 341 2.80 -16.11 0.12
C TYR A 341 2.40 -17.38 -0.63
N GLY A 342 2.31 -17.31 -1.97
CA GLY A 342 2.14 -18.50 -2.80
C GLY A 342 3.27 -19.50 -2.59
N VAL A 343 4.51 -19.03 -2.55
CA VAL A 343 5.69 -19.93 -2.40
C VAL A 343 5.61 -20.64 -1.06
N PHE A 344 5.26 -19.89 -0.02
CA PHE A 344 5.06 -20.43 1.32
C PHE A 344 3.99 -21.52 1.38
N LEU A 345 2.91 -21.45 0.59
CA LEU A 345 1.89 -22.50 0.58
C LEU A 345 2.21 -23.67 -0.33
N TRP A 346 2.80 -23.41 -1.50
CA TRP A 346 2.99 -24.43 -2.54
C TRP A 346 4.23 -25.28 -2.35
N HIS A 347 5.29 -24.78 -1.71
CA HIS A 347 6.57 -25.50 -1.67
C HIS A 347 6.44 -26.89 -1.01
N ALA A 348 5.78 -27.01 0.14
CA ALA A 348 5.64 -28.29 0.84
C ALA A 348 4.77 -29.30 0.05
N PRO A 349 3.59 -28.93 -0.48
CA PRO A 349 2.83 -29.78 -1.39
C PRO A 349 3.61 -30.25 -2.63
N ILE A 350 4.34 -29.35 -3.29
CA ILE A 350 5.16 -29.69 -4.47
C ILE A 350 6.29 -30.64 -4.07
N MET A 351 7.00 -30.33 -2.98
CA MET A 351 8.07 -31.17 -2.45
C MET A 351 7.58 -32.59 -2.20
N ASN A 352 6.44 -32.74 -1.55
CA ASN A 352 5.87 -34.04 -1.22
C ASN A 352 5.30 -34.78 -2.43
N ALA A 353 4.67 -34.08 -3.38
CA ALA A 353 4.08 -34.71 -4.57
C ALA A 353 5.13 -35.20 -5.57
N PHE A 354 6.30 -34.55 -5.60
CA PHE A 354 7.37 -34.83 -6.54
C PHE A 354 8.64 -35.35 -5.85
N GLU A 355 8.54 -35.84 -4.62
CA GLU A 355 9.66 -36.45 -3.89
C GLU A 355 10.44 -37.47 -4.73
N PRO A 356 9.82 -38.38 -5.52
CA PRO A 356 10.57 -39.30 -6.37
C PRO A 356 11.40 -38.61 -7.46
N ALA A 357 11.00 -37.40 -7.89
CA ALA A 357 11.70 -36.59 -8.89
C ALA A 357 12.70 -35.60 -8.26
N PHE A 358 12.63 -35.39 -6.94
CA PHE A 358 13.53 -34.56 -6.16
C PHE A 358 14.24 -35.42 -5.13
N PRO A 359 15.36 -36.09 -5.48
CA PRO A 359 16.17 -36.74 -4.48
C PRO A 359 16.71 -35.66 -3.53
N LEU A 360 16.10 -35.58 -2.35
CA LEU A 360 16.41 -34.61 -1.31
C LEU A 360 17.29 -35.20 -0.21
N ASN A 361 17.52 -36.51 -0.23
CA ASN A 361 18.31 -37.25 0.76
C ASN A 361 19.76 -37.51 0.31
N THR A 362 20.14 -37.10 -0.90
CA THR A 362 21.49 -37.22 -1.46
C THR A 362 22.20 -35.87 -1.40
N PRO A 363 23.39 -35.77 -0.77
CA PRO A 363 24.11 -34.49 -0.65
C PRO A 363 24.40 -33.81 -2.00
N GLU A 364 24.76 -34.62 -3.01
CA GLU A 364 25.15 -34.13 -4.34
C GLU A 364 23.97 -33.52 -5.11
N GLU A 365 22.76 -34.03 -4.90
CA GLU A 365 21.56 -33.62 -5.64
C GLU A 365 20.70 -32.64 -4.83
N TRP A 366 20.87 -32.57 -3.50
CA TRP A 366 20.06 -31.74 -2.61
C TRP A 366 19.98 -30.28 -3.05
N ILE A 367 21.11 -29.68 -3.47
CA ILE A 367 21.14 -28.29 -3.96
C ILE A 367 20.33 -28.16 -5.25
N VAL A 368 20.51 -29.06 -6.21
CA VAL A 368 19.81 -29.03 -7.50
C VAL A 368 18.31 -29.24 -7.30
N SER A 369 17.92 -30.22 -6.48
CA SER A 369 16.54 -30.50 -6.09
C SER A 369 15.90 -29.30 -5.38
N THR A 370 16.62 -28.64 -4.48
CA THR A 370 16.14 -27.43 -3.78
C THR A 370 15.93 -26.26 -4.75
N LEU A 371 16.86 -26.05 -5.68
CA LEU A 371 16.75 -25.01 -6.71
C LEU A 371 15.59 -25.29 -7.68
N ALA A 372 15.39 -26.56 -8.07
CA ALA A 372 14.27 -26.97 -8.91
C ALA A 372 12.93 -26.76 -8.20
N LEU A 373 12.83 -27.16 -6.92
CA LEU A 373 11.66 -26.92 -6.08
C LEU A 373 11.34 -25.43 -5.96
N LEU A 374 12.36 -24.59 -5.72
CA LEU A 374 12.20 -23.13 -5.69
C LEU A 374 11.67 -22.59 -7.01
N ALA A 375 12.24 -23.01 -8.13
CA ALA A 375 11.83 -22.56 -9.46
C ALA A 375 10.36 -22.92 -9.75
N ILE A 376 9.95 -24.16 -9.46
CA ILE A 376 8.57 -24.61 -9.67
C ILE A 376 7.62 -23.89 -8.70
N SER A 377 8.01 -23.75 -7.43
CA SER A 377 7.21 -23.02 -6.43
C SER A 377 7.02 -21.56 -6.85
N PHE A 378 8.06 -20.89 -7.35
CA PHE A 378 7.96 -19.52 -7.85
C PHE A 378 7.02 -19.42 -9.06
N LEU A 379 7.13 -20.36 -10.00
CA LEU A 379 6.29 -20.39 -11.20
C LEU A 379 4.81 -20.57 -10.84
N VAL A 380 4.48 -21.58 -10.04
CA VAL A 380 3.11 -21.84 -9.59
C VAL A 380 2.56 -20.65 -8.79
N SER A 381 3.37 -20.07 -7.91
CA SER A 381 2.98 -18.92 -7.09
C SER A 381 2.72 -17.66 -7.90
N PHE A 382 3.49 -17.42 -8.95
CA PHE A 382 3.24 -16.31 -9.88
C PHE A 382 1.86 -16.43 -10.54
N PHE A 383 1.51 -17.64 -10.96
CA PHE A 383 0.22 -17.94 -11.57
C PHE A 383 -0.94 -17.83 -10.57
N THR A 384 -0.81 -18.41 -9.38
CA THR A 384 -1.86 -18.31 -8.36
C THR A 384 -2.02 -16.89 -7.82
N LEU A 385 -0.94 -16.09 -7.77
CA LEU A 385 -1.05 -14.66 -7.48
C LEU A 385 -1.98 -13.98 -8.49
N ARG A 386 -1.78 -14.25 -9.79
CA ARG A 386 -2.52 -13.59 -10.87
C ARG A 386 -4.00 -13.99 -10.92
N TRP A 387 -4.29 -15.27 -10.72
CA TRP A 387 -5.62 -15.84 -10.96
C TRP A 387 -6.44 -16.17 -9.72
N VAL A 388 -5.83 -16.15 -8.53
CA VAL A 388 -6.52 -16.50 -7.28
C VAL A 388 -6.43 -15.34 -6.29
N GLU A 389 -5.22 -14.92 -5.93
CA GLU A 389 -5.02 -13.89 -4.89
C GLU A 389 -5.52 -12.51 -5.34
N LEU A 390 -5.14 -12.05 -6.54
CA LEU A 390 -5.56 -10.75 -7.05
C LEU A 390 -7.07 -10.65 -7.27
N PRO A 391 -7.75 -11.65 -7.86
CA PRO A 391 -9.22 -11.68 -7.94
C PRO A 391 -9.89 -11.71 -6.57
N GLY A 392 -9.40 -12.52 -5.63
CA GLY A 392 -9.91 -12.56 -4.25
C GLY A 392 -9.88 -11.18 -3.59
N GLN A 393 -8.74 -10.48 -3.69
CA GLN A 393 -8.61 -9.10 -3.21
C GLN A 393 -9.53 -8.11 -3.95
N GLY A 394 -9.79 -8.35 -5.24
CA GLY A 394 -10.74 -7.59 -6.06
C GLY A 394 -12.18 -7.72 -5.56
N PHE A 395 -12.59 -8.91 -5.14
CA PHE A 395 -13.94 -9.19 -4.63
C PHE A 395 -14.28 -8.35 -3.40
N ALA A 396 -13.31 -8.17 -2.49
CA ALA A 396 -13.46 -7.28 -1.35
C ALA A 396 -13.75 -5.83 -1.79
N ARG A 397 -13.10 -5.31 -2.82
CA ARG A 397 -13.32 -3.93 -3.31
C ARG A 397 -14.74 -3.71 -3.84
N ILE A 398 -15.36 -4.77 -4.37
CA ILE A 398 -16.74 -4.74 -4.88
C ILE A 398 -17.74 -4.79 -3.71
N HIS A 399 -17.46 -5.58 -2.67
CA HIS A 399 -18.40 -5.86 -1.58
C HIS A 399 -18.25 -4.97 -0.33
N LEU A 400 -17.18 -4.18 -0.22
CA LEU A 400 -16.95 -3.30 0.92
C LEU A 400 -17.79 -2.01 0.80
N PRO A 401 -18.82 -1.82 1.64
CA PRO A 401 -19.75 -0.69 1.54
C PRO A 401 -19.17 0.63 2.04
N GLU A 402 -17.91 0.69 2.48
CA GLU A 402 -17.32 1.87 3.13
C GLU A 402 -17.53 3.15 2.33
N ARG A 403 -17.40 3.10 0.99
CA ARG A 403 -17.73 4.27 0.15
C ARG A 403 -19.23 4.60 0.22
N ARG A 404 -20.12 3.65 -0.08
CA ARG A 404 -21.58 3.89 -0.05
C ARG A 404 -22.10 4.32 1.34
N ARG A 405 -21.68 3.68 2.42
CA ARG A 405 -22.04 4.04 3.81
C ARG A 405 -21.51 5.41 4.22
N ARG A 406 -20.28 5.77 3.82
CA ARG A 406 -19.69 7.08 4.12
C ARG A 406 -20.45 8.24 3.48
N TRP A 407 -21.18 7.97 2.39
CA TRP A 407 -22.02 8.92 1.70
C TRP A 407 -23.53 8.79 2.00
N ALA A 408 -23.98 7.67 2.55
CA ALA A 408 -25.39 7.44 2.89
C ALA A 408 -25.91 8.45 3.93
N ASP A 409 -25.07 8.82 4.90
CA ASP A 409 -25.39 9.81 5.94
C ASP A 409 -24.90 11.23 5.59
N ALA A 410 -24.41 11.45 4.36
CA ALA A 410 -23.84 12.75 4.00
C ALA A 410 -24.96 13.80 3.88
N ARG A 411 -24.79 14.94 4.55
CA ARG A 411 -25.75 16.04 4.49
C ARG A 411 -25.41 16.96 3.32
N PRO A 412 -26.35 17.28 2.42
CA PRO A 412 -26.12 18.24 1.35
C PRO A 412 -25.87 19.64 1.93
N ILE A 413 -24.91 20.34 1.35
CA ILE A 413 -24.70 21.77 1.54
C ILE A 413 -25.21 22.43 0.25
N PRO A 414 -26.22 23.31 0.33
CA PRO A 414 -26.80 23.93 -0.85
C PRO A 414 -25.81 24.90 -1.51
N THR A 415 -25.83 24.95 -2.83
CA THR A 415 -25.14 25.98 -3.63
C THR A 415 -25.89 27.31 -3.45
N LYS A 416 -25.16 28.36 -3.11
CA LYS A 416 -25.66 29.73 -2.91
C LYS A 416 -25.36 30.65 -4.09
N VAL A 417 -24.27 30.42 -4.82
CA VAL A 417 -23.88 31.23 -5.99
C VAL A 417 -24.89 31.03 -7.12
N ARG A 418 -25.36 32.14 -7.70
CA ARG A 418 -26.32 32.16 -8.81
C ARG A 418 -25.77 32.96 -10.00
N PRO A 419 -26.25 32.68 -11.22
CA PRO A 419 -26.06 33.59 -12.34
C PRO A 419 -26.53 35.01 -11.99
N GLY A 420 -25.70 36.00 -12.29
CA GLY A 420 -25.89 37.42 -11.96
C GLY A 420 -25.20 37.88 -10.68
N ASP A 421 -24.71 36.96 -9.84
CA ASP A 421 -23.93 37.32 -8.66
C ASP A 421 -22.51 37.76 -9.05
N ALA A 422 -21.94 38.71 -8.30
CA ALA A 422 -20.50 38.96 -8.38
C ALA A 422 -19.72 37.70 -7.95
N VAL A 423 -18.53 37.51 -8.52
CA VAL A 423 -17.62 36.42 -8.09
C VAL A 423 -17.43 36.50 -6.57
N PRO A 424 -17.64 35.38 -5.83
CA PRO A 424 -17.50 35.39 -4.38
C PRO A 424 -16.11 35.91 -3.97
N ALA A 425 -16.06 36.89 -3.05
CA ALA A 425 -14.82 37.51 -2.61
C ALA A 425 -13.77 36.48 -2.14
N GLU A 426 -14.23 35.40 -1.51
CA GLU A 426 -13.37 34.31 -1.07
C GLU A 426 -12.72 33.55 -2.23
N LEU A 427 -13.44 33.35 -3.34
CA LEU A 427 -12.89 32.71 -4.54
C LEU A 427 -11.85 33.61 -5.20
N ALA A 428 -12.15 34.91 -5.28
CA ALA A 428 -11.20 35.91 -5.76
C ALA A 428 -9.93 35.93 -4.88
N ALA A 429 -10.07 35.83 -3.55
CA ALA A 429 -8.93 35.76 -2.64
C ALA A 429 -8.07 34.49 -2.79
N ILE A 430 -8.70 33.34 -3.10
CA ILE A 430 -7.97 32.07 -3.33
C ILE A 430 -7.17 32.11 -4.65
N LEU A 431 -7.77 32.66 -5.70
CA LEU A 431 -7.16 32.69 -7.03
C LEU A 431 -6.19 33.87 -7.21
N GLY A 432 -6.45 35.01 -6.58
CA GLY A 432 -5.68 36.24 -6.74
C GLY A 432 -5.61 36.64 -8.20
N ASP A 433 -4.40 36.93 -8.68
CA ASP A 433 -4.13 37.30 -10.07
C ASP A 433 -4.43 36.20 -11.10
N ALA A 434 -4.72 34.97 -10.64
CA ALA A 434 -5.11 33.85 -11.49
C ALA A 434 -6.63 33.72 -11.69
N LEU A 435 -7.43 34.68 -11.22
CA LEU A 435 -8.87 34.70 -11.48
C LEU A 435 -9.14 35.10 -12.94
N PRO A 436 -9.77 34.25 -13.76
CA PRO A 436 -10.04 34.59 -15.14
C PRO A 436 -11.28 35.48 -15.27
N THR A 437 -11.12 36.67 -15.87
CA THR A 437 -12.19 37.62 -16.18
C THR A 437 -11.97 38.19 -17.59
N PRO A 438 -12.67 37.71 -18.63
CA PRO A 438 -13.65 36.61 -18.65
C PRO A 438 -13.00 35.22 -18.60
N GLY A 439 -13.74 34.19 -18.17
CA GLY A 439 -13.29 32.81 -18.31
C GLY A 439 -14.00 31.78 -17.44
N VAL A 440 -13.35 30.63 -17.23
CA VAL A 440 -13.93 29.48 -16.52
C VAL A 440 -13.15 29.13 -15.28
N VAL A 441 -13.84 28.99 -14.14
CA VAL A 441 -13.26 28.48 -12.89
C VAL A 441 -13.84 27.11 -12.54
N LEU A 442 -13.02 26.07 -12.59
CA LEU A 442 -13.38 24.72 -12.16
C LEU A 442 -13.14 24.53 -10.67
N ILE A 443 -14.17 24.14 -9.94
CA ILE A 443 -14.12 23.90 -8.49
C ILE A 443 -14.44 22.43 -8.23
N GLY A 444 -13.67 21.76 -7.37
CA GLY A 444 -13.95 20.36 -7.05
C GLY A 444 -13.23 19.77 -5.85
N GLY A 445 -13.76 18.65 -5.37
CA GLY A 445 -13.16 17.85 -4.30
C GLY A 445 -11.96 17.01 -4.77
N ALA A 446 -11.11 16.59 -3.83
CA ALA A 446 -10.01 15.67 -4.12
C ALA A 446 -10.50 14.35 -4.74
N GLU A 447 -9.68 13.78 -5.63
CA GLU A 447 -9.92 12.52 -6.34
C GLU A 447 -10.36 11.36 -5.41
N LYS A 448 -9.74 11.26 -4.23
CA LYS A 448 -10.03 10.20 -3.25
C LYS A 448 -11.40 10.37 -2.59
N GLU A 449 -11.92 11.59 -2.57
CA GLU A 449 -13.14 11.98 -1.88
C GLU A 449 -14.32 12.17 -2.85
N ARG A 450 -14.26 11.56 -4.04
CA ARG A 450 -15.35 11.56 -5.01
C ARG A 450 -16.66 10.99 -4.43
N PRO A 451 -17.78 11.77 -4.47
CA PRO A 451 -19.11 11.30 -4.12
C PRO A 451 -19.62 10.17 -5.05
N PRO A 452 -20.63 9.38 -4.62
CA PRO A 452 -21.33 8.43 -5.49
C PRO A 452 -22.09 9.20 -6.57
N GLY A 453 -22.10 8.71 -7.81
CA GLY A 453 -22.84 9.31 -8.93
C GLY A 453 -22.06 10.35 -9.75
N GLN A 454 -20.81 10.65 -9.41
CA GLN A 454 -19.85 11.16 -10.42
C GLN A 454 -19.28 9.96 -11.16
N ASP A 455 -19.05 10.07 -12.47
CA ASP A 455 -18.62 8.95 -13.35
C ASP A 455 -17.11 8.94 -13.61
N ASP A 456 -16.44 10.09 -13.44
CA ASP A 456 -14.99 10.25 -13.56
C ASP A 456 -14.37 11.06 -12.40
N GLY A 457 -13.04 11.05 -12.33
CA GLY A 457 -12.24 11.77 -11.34
C GLY A 457 -12.10 13.26 -11.63
N ILE A 458 -11.69 14.05 -10.63
CA ILE A 458 -11.34 15.47 -10.86
C ILE A 458 -10.16 15.61 -11.82
N SER A 459 -9.31 14.59 -11.90
CA SER A 459 -8.16 14.54 -12.83
C SER A 459 -8.61 14.56 -14.30
N VAL A 460 -9.75 13.93 -14.63
CA VAL A 460 -10.30 13.96 -16.00
C VAL A 460 -10.79 15.37 -16.34
N ALA A 461 -11.47 16.03 -15.41
CA ALA A 461 -11.90 17.41 -15.57
C ALA A 461 -10.70 18.36 -15.76
N LEU A 462 -9.65 18.24 -14.95
CA LEU A 462 -8.45 19.10 -15.06
C LEU A 462 -7.72 18.95 -16.39
N ARG A 463 -7.51 17.71 -16.88
CA ARG A 463 -6.90 17.48 -18.19
C ARG A 463 -7.78 18.00 -19.34
N THR A 464 -9.09 17.86 -19.21
CA THR A 464 -10.02 18.45 -20.19
C THR A 464 -9.92 19.97 -20.14
N LEU A 465 -9.86 20.58 -18.96
CA LEU A 465 -9.76 22.03 -18.81
C LEU A 465 -8.47 22.58 -19.43
N GLN A 466 -7.36 21.87 -19.29
CA GLN A 466 -6.12 22.21 -19.97
C GLN A 466 -6.24 22.09 -21.49
N ALA A 467 -6.86 21.03 -21.99
CA ALA A 467 -7.07 20.84 -23.43
C ALA A 467 -7.94 21.95 -24.04
N GLU A 468 -8.96 22.39 -23.31
CA GLU A 468 -9.86 23.47 -23.74
C GLU A 468 -9.32 24.88 -23.46
N ARG A 469 -8.20 25.02 -22.72
CA ARG A 469 -7.58 26.32 -22.41
C ARG A 469 -7.22 27.10 -23.67
N PHE A 470 -6.73 26.42 -24.71
CA PHE A 470 -6.42 27.07 -25.98
C PHE A 470 -7.66 27.70 -26.61
N ALA A 471 -8.80 26.99 -26.62
CA ALA A 471 -10.06 27.51 -27.15
C ALA A 471 -10.54 28.74 -26.36
N MET A 472 -10.40 28.71 -25.03
CA MET A 472 -10.71 29.85 -24.17
C MET A 472 -9.81 31.06 -24.44
N ASN A 473 -8.50 30.85 -24.58
CA ASN A 473 -7.55 31.91 -24.90
C ASN A 473 -7.86 32.56 -26.26
N VAL A 474 -8.22 31.76 -27.26
CA VAL A 474 -8.65 32.27 -28.58
C VAL A 474 -9.94 33.08 -28.48
N ALA A 475 -10.84 32.74 -27.55
CA ALA A 475 -12.05 33.50 -27.30
C ALA A 475 -11.83 34.79 -26.50
N GLY A 476 -10.63 35.03 -25.97
CA GLY A 476 -10.31 36.21 -25.16
C GLY A 476 -10.49 36.02 -23.65
N GLY A 477 -10.61 34.78 -23.16
CA GLY A 477 -10.66 34.45 -21.73
C GLY A 477 -9.58 33.47 -21.31
N ASP A 478 -9.56 33.08 -20.03
CA ASP A 478 -8.64 32.04 -19.51
C ASP A 478 -9.40 31.03 -18.62
N VAL A 479 -8.68 30.03 -18.10
CA VAL A 479 -9.22 29.01 -17.20
C VAL A 479 -8.39 28.90 -15.94
N ALA A 480 -9.06 28.63 -14.82
CA ALA A 480 -8.40 28.32 -13.55
C ALA A 480 -9.15 27.23 -12.80
N ALA A 481 -8.50 26.63 -11.80
CA ALA A 481 -9.13 25.62 -10.97
C ALA A 481 -8.81 25.78 -9.47
N VAL A 482 -9.79 25.45 -8.63
CA VAL A 482 -9.67 25.40 -7.17
C VAL A 482 -10.06 24.02 -6.67
N ILE A 483 -9.10 23.30 -6.07
CA ILE A 483 -9.29 21.91 -5.65
C ILE A 483 -9.18 21.79 -4.14
N ALA A 484 -10.14 21.10 -3.53
CA ALA A 484 -10.09 20.72 -2.11
C ALA A 484 -9.11 19.57 -1.87
N GLU A 485 -7.81 19.83 -2.08
CA GLU A 485 -6.73 18.88 -1.90
C GLU A 485 -5.54 19.53 -1.20
N ASP A 486 -4.78 18.70 -0.46
CA ASP A 486 -3.55 19.12 0.20
C ASP A 486 -2.56 19.76 -0.79
N PRO A 487 -1.93 20.92 -0.47
CA PRO A 487 -1.06 21.64 -1.39
C PRO A 487 0.11 20.82 -1.96
N GLU A 488 0.70 19.89 -1.21
CA GLU A 488 1.78 19.05 -1.73
C GLU A 488 1.25 17.95 -2.65
N ARG A 489 0.06 17.42 -2.35
CA ARG A 489 -0.57 16.43 -3.23
C ARG A 489 -1.00 17.06 -4.55
N LEU A 490 -1.56 18.26 -4.49
CA LEU A 490 -1.95 19.01 -5.68
C LEU A 490 -0.74 19.33 -6.55
N ARG A 491 0.38 19.81 -5.97
CA ARG A 491 1.64 20.04 -6.70
C ARG A 491 2.16 18.77 -7.38
N ARG A 492 2.15 17.64 -6.67
CA ARG A 492 2.52 16.34 -7.25
C ARG A 492 1.60 15.92 -8.39
N ARG A 493 0.30 16.22 -8.28
CA ARG A 493 -0.68 15.93 -9.33
C ARG A 493 -0.45 16.80 -10.56
N GLN A 494 -0.28 18.10 -10.39
CA GLN A 494 0.04 19.00 -11.51
C GLN A 494 1.31 18.54 -12.24
N ALA A 495 2.35 18.13 -11.50
CA ALA A 495 3.56 17.58 -12.11
C ALA A 495 3.33 16.24 -12.82
N PHE A 496 2.44 15.39 -12.31
CA PHE A 496 2.14 14.08 -12.89
C PHE A 496 1.26 14.16 -14.13
N ASP A 497 0.24 15.02 -14.10
CA ASP A 497 -0.70 15.25 -15.20
C ASP A 497 -0.19 16.31 -16.20
N GLU A 498 1.04 16.83 -16.00
CA GLU A 498 1.65 17.90 -16.80
C GLU A 498 0.72 19.13 -16.98
N LEU A 499 0.04 19.50 -15.89
CA LEU A 499 -0.94 20.59 -15.89
C LEU A 499 -0.28 21.96 -15.93
N ASP A 500 -0.32 22.60 -17.09
CA ASP A 500 0.06 24.01 -17.26
C ASP A 500 -1.17 24.92 -17.21
N LEU A 501 -1.83 24.94 -16.04
CA LEU A 501 -2.91 25.88 -15.75
C LEU A 501 -2.90 26.29 -14.27
N PRO A 502 -3.48 27.44 -13.91
CA PRO A 502 -3.53 27.88 -12.53
C PRO A 502 -4.45 26.98 -11.71
N VAL A 503 -3.88 26.12 -10.87
CA VAL A 503 -4.63 25.28 -9.91
C VAL A 503 -4.25 25.67 -8.49
N ARG A 504 -5.21 26.13 -7.69
CA ARG A 504 -5.01 26.53 -6.30
C ARG A 504 -5.62 25.50 -5.34
N PRO A 505 -4.89 25.11 -4.27
CA PRO A 505 -5.47 24.30 -3.21
C PRO A 505 -6.32 25.18 -2.29
N ALA A 506 -7.44 24.68 -1.82
CA ALA A 506 -8.21 25.32 -0.74
C ALA A 506 -8.87 24.28 0.17
N ASP A 507 -9.30 24.71 1.36
CA ASP A 507 -10.02 23.81 2.27
C ASP A 507 -11.44 23.52 1.75
N GLY A 508 -11.86 22.25 1.82
CA GLY A 508 -13.16 21.83 1.28
C GLY A 508 -14.37 22.44 1.98
N ALA A 509 -14.28 22.70 3.29
CA ALA A 509 -15.34 23.40 4.02
C ALA A 509 -15.38 24.88 3.63
N ARG A 510 -14.21 25.50 3.48
CA ARG A 510 -14.06 26.87 3.00
C ARG A 510 -14.66 27.07 1.60
N ILE A 511 -14.38 26.16 0.65
CA ILE A 511 -14.98 26.19 -0.69
C ILE A 511 -16.52 25.99 -0.61
N ALA A 512 -16.98 24.96 0.09
CA ALA A 512 -18.41 24.63 0.09
C ALA A 512 -19.27 25.69 0.79
N GLN A 513 -18.76 26.33 1.86
CA GLN A 513 -19.51 27.26 2.71
C GLN A 513 -19.25 28.72 2.36
N SER A 514 -17.98 29.13 2.26
CA SER A 514 -17.61 30.54 2.09
C SER A 514 -17.68 30.98 0.63
N VAL A 515 -17.27 30.12 -0.31
CA VAL A 515 -17.51 30.38 -1.74
C VAL A 515 -18.97 30.12 -2.12
N GLY A 516 -19.68 29.29 -1.35
CA GLY A 516 -21.10 29.02 -1.57
C GLY A 516 -21.37 28.06 -2.73
N ILE A 517 -20.42 27.21 -3.10
CA ILE A 517 -20.56 26.25 -4.22
C ILE A 517 -21.38 25.01 -3.84
N GLY A 518 -21.66 24.84 -2.55
CA GLY A 518 -22.35 23.67 -2.03
C GLY A 518 -21.44 22.44 -2.01
N GLY A 519 -22.01 21.29 -1.67
CA GLY A 519 -21.26 20.04 -1.52
C GLY A 519 -21.91 19.05 -0.58
N LEU A 520 -21.10 18.16 -0.01
CA LEU A 520 -21.56 17.12 0.89
C LEU A 520 -20.71 17.14 2.16
N ARG A 521 -21.38 17.25 3.32
CA ARG A 521 -20.75 17.09 4.63
C ARG A 521 -20.88 15.65 5.07
N GLN A 522 -19.74 14.95 5.16
CA GLN A 522 -19.70 13.61 5.74
C GLN A 522 -19.93 13.68 7.26
N ARG A 523 -20.66 12.69 7.82
CA ARG A 523 -20.99 12.64 9.26
C ARG A 523 -19.77 12.68 10.19
N TRP A 524 -18.65 12.10 9.76
CA TRP A 524 -17.39 12.01 10.50
C TRP A 524 -16.17 12.27 9.60
N GLY A 525 -16.33 13.12 8.58
CA GLY A 525 -15.31 13.35 7.57
C GLY A 525 -15.27 14.80 7.07
N PRO A 526 -14.35 15.11 6.15
CA PRO A 526 -14.23 16.44 5.59
C PRO A 526 -15.48 16.82 4.78
N VAL A 527 -15.65 18.12 4.60
CA VAL A 527 -16.62 18.66 3.65
C VAL A 527 -16.02 18.53 2.26
N VAL A 528 -16.76 17.88 1.36
CA VAL A 528 -16.35 17.71 -0.02
C VAL A 528 -17.16 18.69 -0.86
N PRO A 529 -16.54 19.69 -1.49
CA PRO A 529 -17.27 20.65 -2.32
C PRO A 529 -17.86 19.94 -3.55
N ALA A 530 -18.98 20.46 -4.02
CA ALA A 530 -19.56 20.03 -5.28
C ALA A 530 -18.55 20.26 -6.43
N ARG A 531 -18.64 19.44 -7.47
CA ARG A 531 -17.89 19.69 -8.71
C ARG A 531 -18.71 20.65 -9.56
N VAL A 532 -18.20 21.86 -9.74
CA VAL A 532 -18.91 22.98 -10.38
C VAL A 532 -17.94 23.71 -11.29
N ALA A 533 -18.44 24.17 -12.44
CA ALA A 533 -17.72 25.11 -13.28
C ALA A 533 -18.47 26.45 -13.29
N LEU A 534 -17.78 27.54 -12.95
CA LEU A 534 -18.30 28.89 -13.00
C LEU A 534 -17.86 29.54 -14.31
N VAL A 535 -18.80 30.15 -15.03
CA VAL A 535 -18.53 31.01 -16.17
C VAL A 535 -18.55 32.45 -15.70
N ILE A 536 -17.46 33.19 -15.89
CA ILE A 536 -17.26 34.54 -15.39
C ILE A 536 -17.07 35.48 -16.59
N ASP A 537 -17.71 36.64 -16.57
CA ASP A 537 -17.53 37.67 -17.60
C ASP A 537 -16.37 38.63 -17.32
N GLY A 538 -16.18 39.61 -18.20
CA GLY A 538 -15.13 40.64 -18.07
C GLY A 538 -15.32 41.57 -16.88
N ASP A 539 -16.54 41.67 -16.34
CA ASP A 539 -16.87 42.53 -15.18
C ASP A 539 -16.76 41.76 -13.85
N GLY A 540 -16.35 40.49 -13.88
CA GLY A 540 -16.26 39.63 -12.70
C GLY A 540 -17.63 39.19 -12.17
N VAL A 541 -18.64 39.10 -13.04
CA VAL A 541 -19.98 38.58 -12.74
C VAL A 541 -20.10 37.13 -13.21
N VAL A 542 -20.70 36.29 -12.37
CA VAL A 542 -20.98 34.88 -12.69
C VAL A 542 -22.14 34.83 -13.69
N ARG A 543 -21.87 34.39 -14.91
CA ARG A 543 -22.88 34.23 -15.96
C ARG A 543 -23.58 32.87 -15.94
N ASP A 544 -22.86 31.83 -15.53
CA ASP A 544 -23.42 30.49 -15.42
C ASP A 544 -22.74 29.67 -14.31
N VAL A 545 -23.49 28.74 -13.74
CA VAL A 545 -23.06 27.82 -12.67
C VAL A 545 -23.42 26.40 -13.11
N LEU A 546 -22.44 25.71 -13.70
CA LEU A 546 -22.66 24.42 -14.33
C LEU A 546 -22.26 23.27 -13.41
N THR A 547 -23.03 22.18 -13.46
CA THR A 547 -22.74 20.92 -12.77
C THR A 547 -22.95 19.74 -13.73
N ASP A 548 -22.12 18.70 -13.59
CA ASP A 548 -22.25 17.46 -14.37
C ASP A 548 -21.67 16.27 -13.60
N ARG A 549 -22.13 15.07 -13.94
CA ARG A 549 -21.58 13.81 -13.40
C ARG A 549 -20.26 13.44 -14.05
N GLU A 550 -20.07 13.83 -15.31
CA GLU A 550 -18.84 13.66 -16.08
C GLU A 550 -18.05 14.97 -16.11
N GLY A 551 -16.84 14.95 -15.55
CA GLY A 551 -15.94 16.09 -15.49
C GLY A 551 -15.53 16.61 -16.86
N ALA A 552 -15.31 15.74 -17.85
CA ALA A 552 -15.01 16.17 -19.20
C ALA A 552 -16.17 16.96 -19.85
N ARG A 553 -17.40 16.47 -19.67
CA ARG A 553 -18.62 17.09 -20.19
C ARG A 553 -18.91 18.43 -19.50
N LEU A 554 -18.72 18.49 -18.18
CA LEU A 554 -18.81 19.74 -17.40
C LEU A 554 -17.92 20.83 -18.00
N VAL A 555 -16.65 20.51 -18.23
CA VAL A 555 -15.66 21.48 -18.71
C VAL A 555 -16.01 21.98 -20.11
N ARG A 556 -16.32 21.08 -21.04
CA ARG A 556 -16.68 21.47 -22.42
C ARG A 556 -17.88 22.42 -22.44
N ARG A 557 -18.94 22.08 -21.71
CA ARG A 557 -20.12 22.94 -21.58
C ARG A 557 -19.80 24.30 -20.99
N ALA A 558 -18.89 24.37 -20.01
CA ALA A 558 -18.48 25.63 -19.42
C ALA A 558 -17.68 26.51 -20.38
N VAL A 559 -16.78 25.90 -21.16
CA VAL A 559 -16.00 26.60 -22.20
C VAL A 559 -16.92 27.09 -23.33
N ASP A 560 -17.84 26.26 -23.79
CA ASP A 560 -18.84 26.63 -24.79
C ASP A 560 -19.73 27.80 -24.32
N ALA A 561 -20.14 27.79 -23.05
CA ALA A 561 -20.93 28.86 -22.44
C ALA A 561 -20.11 30.15 -22.21
N ALA A 562 -18.80 30.05 -22.01
CA ALA A 562 -17.92 31.20 -21.79
C ALA A 562 -17.48 31.88 -23.10
N ALA A 563 -17.41 31.15 -24.21
CA ALA A 563 -16.91 31.67 -25.49
C ALA A 563 -17.67 32.93 -26.02
N PRO A 564 -19.00 33.05 -25.91
CA PRO A 564 -19.73 34.26 -26.30
C PRO A 564 -19.46 35.45 -25.38
N VAL A 565 -19.21 35.17 -24.09
CA VAL A 565 -18.97 36.17 -23.05
C VAL A 565 -17.56 36.75 -23.16
N ALA A 566 -16.61 35.94 -23.63
CA ALA A 566 -15.21 36.32 -23.74
C ALA A 566 -14.89 37.24 -24.93
N ARG A 567 -15.75 37.25 -25.97
CA ARG A 567 -15.54 38.09 -27.15
C ARG A 567 -15.99 39.54 -26.86
N PRO A 568 -15.07 40.53 -26.82
CA PRO A 568 -15.46 41.93 -26.71
C PRO A 568 -16.24 42.33 -27.97
N GLY A 569 -17.33 43.08 -27.77
CA GLY A 569 -18.35 43.33 -28.79
C GLY A 569 -17.83 43.74 -30.17
N ARG A 570 -18.17 42.95 -31.19
CA ARG A 570 -18.69 43.55 -32.42
C ARG A 570 -20.10 44.02 -32.10
N GLY A 571 -20.28 45.34 -32.00
CA GLY A 571 -21.58 45.94 -31.78
C GLY A 571 -22.59 45.43 -32.81
N LEU A 572 -23.73 44.93 -32.34
CA LEU A 572 -24.96 44.88 -33.12
C LEU A 572 -25.47 46.32 -33.23
N GLY A 573 -24.90 47.07 -34.17
CA GLY A 573 -25.27 48.45 -34.48
C GLY A 573 -24.87 48.76 -35.91
N GLY A 574 -25.77 48.53 -36.85
CA GLY A 574 -25.58 48.82 -38.27
C GLY A 574 -26.67 48.14 -39.09
N GLY A 575 -27.63 48.95 -39.55
CA GLY A 575 -28.80 48.50 -40.29
C GLY A 575 -28.44 47.72 -41.56
N PHE A 576 -29.11 46.59 -41.74
CA PHE A 576 -29.29 46.02 -43.07
C PHE A 576 -30.32 46.87 -43.80
N ASP A 577 -29.84 47.79 -44.64
CA ASP A 577 -30.64 48.44 -45.66
C ASP A 577 -30.89 47.41 -46.78
N ALA A 578 -32.02 46.72 -46.70
CA ALA A 578 -32.49 45.81 -47.73
C ALA A 578 -33.18 46.61 -48.84
N GLY A 579 -32.37 47.18 -49.73
CA GLY A 579 -32.83 48.00 -50.84
C GLY A 579 -32.07 47.75 -52.14
N ALA A 580 -32.26 46.58 -52.76
CA ALA A 580 -32.16 46.43 -54.22
C ALA A 580 -32.74 45.08 -54.66
N ARG A 581 -33.89 45.13 -55.33
CA ARG A 581 -34.48 44.03 -56.10
C ARG A 581 -33.61 43.76 -57.34
N PRO A 582 -33.43 42.50 -57.75
CA PRO A 582 -33.22 42.18 -59.16
C PRO A 582 -34.57 41.91 -59.82
N GLU A 583 -34.87 42.62 -60.90
CA GLU A 583 -35.93 42.26 -61.85
C GLU A 583 -35.51 41.06 -62.73
N PRO A 584 -36.48 40.35 -63.35
CA PRO A 584 -36.31 38.96 -63.77
C PRO A 584 -35.85 38.80 -65.22
N ILE A 585 -35.11 37.71 -65.46
CA ILE A 585 -35.24 36.85 -66.65
C ILE A 585 -35.31 35.41 -66.16
#